data_AF-A0A6D1AI16-F1
#
_entry.id   AF-A0A6D1AI16-F1
#
_cell.length_a   1.000
_cell.length_b   1.000
_cell.length_c   1.000
_cell.angle_alpha   90.00
_cell.angle_beta   90.00
_cell.angle_gamma   90.00
#
_symmetry.space_group_name_H-M   'P 1'
#
loop_
_entity.id
_entity.type
_entity.pdbx_description
1 polymer ?
#
loop_
_entity_poly.entity_id
_entity_poly.type
_entity_poly.pdbx_seq_one_letter_code
_entity_poly.pdbx_strand_id
1 'polypeptide(L)'
;TLTELNHKTEFLDKIYVLKSDYNPHDEIVSVYIHHDELQQKMVATKNMQHPNDKIAKTRFFKKDNKLYAQLFTGRKHQIRAT
;
A
#
# COMPACT_ATOMS: atom_id res chain seq x y z
N THR A 1 -3.13 -21.20 13.97
CA THR A 1 -2.17 -20.28 14.64
C THR A 1 -2.05 -18.97 13.85
N LEU A 2 -1.46 -17.92 14.42
CA LEU A 2 -1.22 -16.64 13.70
C LEU A 2 -0.43 -16.85 12.38
N THR A 3 0.48 -17.82 12.38
CA THR A 3 1.29 -18.20 11.22
C THR A 3 0.43 -18.69 10.05
N GLU A 4 -0.57 -19.55 10.31
CA GLU A 4 -1.48 -20.06 9.27
C GLU A 4 -2.38 -18.96 8.68
N LEU A 5 -2.79 -17.99 9.48
CA LEU A 5 -3.56 -16.83 9.00
C LEU A 5 -2.70 -15.96 8.07
N ASN A 6 -1.44 -15.71 8.43
CA ASN A 6 -0.51 -14.95 7.59
C ASN A 6 -0.26 -15.66 6.25
N HIS A 7 -0.08 -16.97 6.22
CA HIS A 7 0.03 -17.73 4.96
C HIS A 7 -1.23 -17.64 4.11
N LYS A 8 -2.42 -17.66 4.72
CA LYS A 8 -3.68 -17.54 3.98
C LYS A 8 -3.96 -16.13 3.46
N THR A 9 -3.38 -15.09 4.05
CA THR A 9 -3.57 -13.72 3.56
C THR A 9 -3.00 -13.45 2.17
N GLU A 10 -2.09 -14.28 1.68
CA GLU A 10 -1.59 -14.21 0.30
C GLU A 10 -2.68 -14.54 -0.74
N PHE A 11 -3.73 -15.26 -0.34
CA PHE A 11 -4.86 -15.64 -1.21
C PHE A 11 -6.07 -14.71 -1.06
N LEU A 12 -5.93 -13.63 -0.30
CA LEU A 12 -7.03 -12.69 -0.05
C LEU A 12 -6.81 -11.39 -0.79
N ASP A 13 -7.71 -11.09 -1.72
CA ASP A 13 -7.78 -9.77 -2.34
C ASP A 13 -8.30 -8.74 -1.33
N LYS A 14 -7.45 -7.78 -0.99
CA LYS A 14 -7.79 -6.64 -0.14
C LYS A 14 -8.00 -5.42 -1.00
N ILE A 15 -9.26 -5.07 -1.24
CA ILE A 15 -9.66 -3.94 -2.09
C ILE A 15 -10.41 -2.93 -1.24
N TYR A 16 -9.99 -1.66 -1.30
CA TYR A 16 -10.55 -0.56 -0.55
C TYR A 16 -11.08 0.50 -1.49
N VAL A 17 -12.16 1.18 -1.11
CA VAL A 17 -12.68 2.36 -1.81
C VAL A 17 -12.09 3.62 -1.19
N LEU A 18 -11.71 4.58 -2.03
CA LEU A 18 -11.07 5.83 -1.62
C LEU A 18 -11.90 7.03 -2.06
N LYS A 19 -11.85 8.09 -1.26
CA LYS A 19 -12.30 9.43 -1.64
C LYS A 19 -11.07 10.33 -1.68
N SER A 20 -10.52 10.51 -2.88
CA SER A 20 -9.35 11.34 -3.17
C SER A 20 -9.53 11.99 -4.54
N ASP A 21 -8.87 13.11 -4.74
CA ASP A 21 -8.67 13.83 -5.99
C ASP A 21 -7.72 13.10 -6.98
N TYR A 22 -7.05 12.03 -6.54
CA TYR A 22 -6.18 11.21 -7.39
C TYR A 22 -6.95 10.59 -8.57
N ASN A 23 -6.40 10.72 -9.79
CA ASN A 23 -7.04 10.27 -11.04
C ASN A 23 -6.15 9.28 -11.83
N PRO A 24 -6.05 8.01 -11.37
CA PRO A 24 -5.24 6.99 -12.04
C PRO A 24 -5.95 6.40 -13.27
N HIS A 25 -5.15 5.96 -14.24
CA HIS A 25 -5.62 5.27 -15.46
C HIS A 25 -5.64 3.73 -15.31
N ASP A 26 -5.68 3.22 -14.07
CA ASP A 26 -5.35 1.84 -13.70
C ASP A 26 -3.84 1.57 -13.75
N GLU A 27 -3.20 1.66 -12.59
CA GLU A 27 -1.74 1.52 -12.48
C GLU A 27 -1.32 0.83 -11.19
N ILE A 28 -0.16 0.20 -11.23
CA ILE A 28 0.48 -0.40 -10.06
C ILE A 28 1.59 0.52 -9.58
N VAL A 29 1.41 1.09 -8.39
CA VAL A 29 2.42 1.90 -7.72
C VAL A 29 3.23 1.00 -6.79
N SER A 30 4.55 1.03 -6.97
CA SER A 30 5.51 0.36 -6.09
C SER A 30 6.41 1.41 -5.45
N VAL A 31 6.38 1.48 -4.11
CA VAL A 31 7.22 2.41 -3.33
C VAL A 31 7.87 1.65 -2.18
N TYR A 32 8.98 2.18 -1.68
CA TYR A 32 9.58 1.75 -0.42
C TYR A 32 8.95 2.56 0.71
N ILE A 33 8.55 1.90 1.80
CA ILE A 33 8.03 2.59 2.97
C ILE A 33 8.74 2.17 4.26
N HIS A 34 8.96 3.14 5.14
CA HIS A 34 9.46 2.93 6.50
C HIS A 34 8.75 3.86 7.48
N HIS A 35 8.86 3.54 8.77
CA HIS A 35 8.46 4.43 9.84
C HIS A 35 9.63 5.37 10.17
N ASP A 36 9.41 6.67 10.05
CA ASP A 36 10.34 7.70 10.51
C ASP A 36 10.08 7.94 11.99
N GLU A 37 11.04 7.56 12.84
CA GLU A 37 10.94 7.70 14.30
C GLU A 37 11.03 9.15 14.78
N LEU A 38 11.64 10.06 14.00
CA LEU A 38 11.72 11.47 14.37
C LEU A 38 10.39 12.18 14.12
N GLN A 39 9.77 11.88 12.98
CA GLN A 39 8.50 12.49 12.58
C GLN A 39 7.27 11.67 12.97
N GLN A 40 7.46 10.48 13.57
CA GLN A 40 6.42 9.55 14.00
C GLN A 40 5.39 9.26 12.90
N LYS A 41 5.86 9.06 11.66
CA LYS A 41 5.02 8.87 10.47
C LYS A 41 5.57 7.84 9.51
N MET A 42 4.71 7.34 8.62
CA MET A 42 5.16 6.53 7.50
C MET A 42 5.64 7.44 6.37
N VAL A 43 6.81 7.14 5.82
CA VAL A 43 7.41 7.84 4.68
C VAL A 43 7.46 6.89 3.50
N ALA A 44 7.17 7.39 2.30
CA ALA A 44 7.32 6.65 1.06
C ALA A 44 8.40 7.27 0.17
N THR A 45 9.25 6.42 -0.38
CA THR A 45 10.37 6.81 -1.24
C THR A 45 10.37 5.97 -2.51
N LYS A 46 10.86 6.56 -3.62
CA LYS A 46 10.99 5.85 -4.91
C LYS A 46 12.10 4.79 -4.87
N ASN A 47 13.18 5.09 -4.16
CA ASN A 47 14.34 4.22 -4.01
C ASN A 47 14.53 3.86 -2.54
N MET A 48 15.18 2.74 -2.28
CA MET A 48 15.58 2.34 -0.93
C MET A 48 16.57 3.38 -0.38
N GLN A 49 16.22 4.00 0.75
CA GLN A 49 17.02 5.00 1.46
C GLN A 49 17.36 4.54 2.87
N HIS A 50 16.58 3.63 3.44
CA HIS A 50 16.75 3.17 4.82
C HIS A 50 16.77 1.63 4.90
N PRO A 51 17.58 1.03 5.79
CA PRO A 51 17.63 -0.43 5.96
C PRO A 51 16.27 -1.08 6.28
N ASN A 52 15.39 -0.32 6.93
CA ASN A 52 14.05 -0.78 7.32
C ASN A 52 12.98 -0.57 6.24
N ASP A 53 13.37 -0.10 5.06
CA ASP A 53 12.46 0.08 3.93
C ASP A 53 11.86 -1.27 3.52
N LYS A 54 10.54 -1.26 3.36
CA LYS A 54 9.79 -2.41 2.87
C LYS A 54 9.03 -2.00 1.63
N ILE A 55 9.07 -2.85 0.60
CA ILE A 55 8.28 -2.64 -0.60
C ILE A 55 6.78 -2.68 -0.24
N ALA A 56 6.07 -1.67 -0.72
CA ALA A 56 4.64 -1.54 -0.76
C ALA A 56 4.19 -1.54 -2.23
N LYS A 57 3.30 -2.46 -2.59
CA LYS A 57 2.69 -2.55 -3.93
C LYS A 57 1.18 -2.37 -3.84
N THR A 58 0.66 -1.36 -4.52
CA THR A 58 -0.76 -1.00 -4.54
C THR A 58 -1.20 -0.76 -5.97
N ARG A 59 -2.30 -1.38 -6.41
CA ARG A 59 -2.96 -1.02 -7.66
C ARG A 59 -4.03 0.01 -7.41
N PHE A 60 -4.02 1.12 -8.14
CA PHE A 60 -5.06 2.12 -8.09
C PHE A 60 -5.84 2.13 -9.39
N PHE A 61 -7.16 2.00 -9.31
CA PHE A 61 -8.03 1.93 -10.48
C PHE A 61 -9.38 2.58 -10.21
N LYS A 62 -10.07 2.99 -11.27
CA LYS A 62 -11.43 3.51 -11.19
C LYS A 62 -12.43 2.48 -11.71
N LYS A 63 -13.55 2.34 -11.00
CA LYS A 63 -14.70 1.53 -11.43
C LYS A 63 -15.97 2.22 -10.96
N ASP A 64 -16.95 2.39 -11.85
CA ASP A 64 -18.25 3.01 -11.52
C ASP A 64 -18.10 4.39 -10.84
N ASN A 65 -17.18 5.21 -11.35
CA ASN A 65 -16.82 6.55 -10.82
C ASN A 65 -16.28 6.56 -9.37
N LYS A 66 -15.87 5.40 -8.85
CA LYS A 66 -15.21 5.27 -7.55
C LYS A 66 -13.74 4.91 -7.74
N LEU A 67 -12.89 5.46 -6.89
CA LEU A 67 -11.47 5.12 -6.84
C LEU A 67 -11.26 3.94 -5.89
N TYR A 68 -10.47 2.96 -6.32
CA TYR A 68 -10.14 1.78 -5.56
C TYR A 68 -8.63 1.62 -5.41
N ALA A 69 -8.23 1.03 -4.28
CA ALA A 69 -6.87 0.56 -4.03
C ALA A 69 -6.89 -0.94 -3.71
N GLN A 70 -6.21 -1.74 -4.52
CA GLN A 70 -5.95 -3.15 -4.25
C GLN A 70 -4.54 -3.29 -3.67
N LEU A 71 -4.46 -3.94 -2.51
CA LEU A 71 -3.19 -4.18 -1.82
C LEU A 71 -2.61 -5.53 -2.21
N PHE A 72 -1.43 -5.51 -2.83
CA PHE A 72 -0.61 -6.73 -3.02
C PHE A 72 0.31 -6.98 -1.82
N THR A 73 0.52 -5.97 -0.98
CA THR A 73 1.25 -6.05 0.28
C THR A 73 0.44 -5.40 1.40
N GLY A 74 0.62 -5.83 2.64
CA GLY A 74 -0.12 -5.33 3.80
C GLY A 74 0.71 -4.48 4.76
N ARG A 75 1.41 -3.44 4.27
CA ARG A 75 2.25 -2.60 5.14
C ARG A 75 1.41 -1.60 5.95
N LYS A 76 1.90 -1.21 7.13
CA LYS A 76 1.21 -0.26 8.02
C LYS A 76 1.00 1.07 7.29
N HIS A 77 -0.25 1.54 7.27
CA HIS A 77 -0.69 2.77 6.58
C HIS A 77 -0.37 2.84 5.08
N GLN A 78 -0.18 1.70 4.39
CA GLN A 78 0.26 1.65 3.00
C GLN A 78 -0.53 2.58 2.07
N ILE A 79 -1.86 2.47 2.04
CA ILE A 79 -2.73 3.30 1.17
C ILE A 79 -2.58 4.80 1.45
N ARG A 80 -2.30 5.18 2.71
CA ARG A 80 -2.17 6.59 3.10
C ARG A 80 -0.80 7.18 2.76
N ALA A 81 0.21 6.32 2.61
CA ALA A 81 1.59 6.72 2.36
C ALA A 81 2.00 6.56 0.88
N THR A 82 1.24 5.76 0.11
CA THR A 82 1.43 5.56 -1.33
C THR A 82 0.66 6.63 -2.09
#